data_AF-A0A1Z4M198-F1
#
_entry.id   AF-A0A1Z4M198-F1
#
_cell.length_a   1.000
_cell.length_b   1.000
_cell.length_c   1.000
_cell.angle_alpha   90.00
_cell.angle_beta   90.00
_cell.angle_gamma   90.00
#
_symmetry.space_group_name_H-M   'P 1'
#
loop_
_entity.id
_entity.type
_entity.pdbx_description
1 polymer ?
#
loop_
_entity_poly.entity_id
_entity_poly.type
_entity_poly.pdbx_seq_one_letter_code
_entity_poly.pdbx_strand_id
1 'polypeptide(L)'
;MTDIRKLIDKLAAEENKLLSTEFIAPCIGNAKVRTRIAKILYTFTIEPHDFKGWGIFKPINEKQAAFIEEPNLPIIGEYLKNFQSLRFRIIYPLQGQSWLAYPMNEADMMQRCGYCKPVAVHLVAEAAQFEVVIARTDGAAWWFDECDRRSDVMVTQSLQEQLERITPPQELYFKGMTPEMRTAYDLATQQTPEFSALHRQRQDEKRLKEALKMAGGELQQWSDRQDYWVVEWTTRDGEQHTSAILKNDLTVMSAGICLSGEDEKFDLQSLVGVVERRDSEEY
;
A
#
# COMPACT_ATOMS: atom_id res chain seq x y z
N MET A 1 -55.05 3.97 2.27
CA MET A 1 -54.17 5.15 2.10
C MET A 1 -53.40 5.33 3.39
N THR A 2 -52.09 5.14 3.38
CA THR A 2 -51.23 5.32 4.54
C THR A 2 -51.28 6.80 4.95
N ASP A 3 -51.76 7.07 6.15
CA ASP A 3 -51.95 8.44 6.66
C ASP A 3 -50.58 9.10 6.85
N ILE A 4 -50.28 10.10 6.01
CA ILE A 4 -49.00 10.82 5.99
C ILE A 4 -48.67 11.39 7.38
N ARG A 5 -49.69 11.80 8.15
CA ARG A 5 -49.50 12.32 9.51
C ARG A 5 -48.95 11.25 10.46
N LYS A 6 -49.45 10.00 10.37
CA LYS A 6 -48.92 8.88 11.15
C LYS A 6 -47.46 8.53 10.79
N LEU A 7 -47.06 8.75 9.54
CA LEU A 7 -45.67 8.59 9.11
C LEU A 7 -44.77 9.70 9.69
N ILE A 8 -45.25 10.95 9.70
CA ILE A 8 -44.54 12.09 10.30
C ILE A 8 -44.40 11.92 11.81
N ASP A 9 -45.47 11.54 12.51
CA ASP A 9 -45.44 11.31 13.96
C ASP A 9 -44.49 10.17 14.33
N LYS A 10 -44.44 9.12 13.50
CA LYS A 10 -43.50 8.01 13.67
C LYS A 10 -42.05 8.47 13.45
N LEU A 11 -41.78 9.30 12.44
CA LEU A 11 -40.46 9.87 12.20
C LEU A 11 -40.02 10.75 13.38
N ALA A 12 -40.90 11.64 13.86
CA ALA A 12 -40.61 12.50 15.01
C ALA A 12 -40.35 11.70 16.29
N ALA A 13 -41.07 10.59 16.52
CA ALA A 13 -40.82 9.70 17.64
C ALA A 13 -39.45 8.98 17.53
N GLU A 14 -39.06 8.57 16.33
CA GLU A 14 -37.74 7.95 16.10
C GLU A 14 -36.59 8.97 16.17
N GLU A 15 -36.80 10.22 15.76
CA GLU A 15 -35.86 11.34 15.98
C GLU A 15 -35.69 11.67 17.47
N ASN A 16 -36.76 11.65 18.26
CA ASN A 16 -36.62 11.86 19.71
C ASN A 16 -35.83 10.73 20.38
N LYS A 17 -35.99 9.48 19.91
CA LYS A 17 -35.17 8.35 20.38
C LYS A 17 -33.70 8.49 19.99
N LEU A 18 -33.41 9.08 18.83
CA LEU A 18 -32.05 9.33 18.35
C LEU A 18 -31.24 10.12 19.38
N LEU A 19 -31.79 11.24 19.85
CA LEU A 19 -31.12 12.13 20.81
C LEU A 19 -30.88 11.47 22.18
N SER A 20 -31.68 10.46 22.52
CA SER A 20 -31.51 9.69 23.77
C SER A 20 -30.60 8.47 23.64
N THR A 21 -30.18 8.09 22.43
CA THR A 21 -29.46 6.83 22.19
C THR A 21 -27.96 7.08 22.05
N GLU A 22 -27.18 6.46 22.94
CA GLU A 22 -25.73 6.39 22.81
C GLU A 22 -25.34 5.30 21.81
N PHE A 23 -24.25 5.52 21.09
CA PHE A 23 -23.73 4.56 20.14
C PHE A 23 -22.21 4.55 20.14
N ILE A 24 -21.64 3.37 19.90
CA ILE A 24 -20.20 3.18 19.73
C ILE A 24 -19.82 3.33 18.26
N ALA A 25 -18.68 3.96 18.00
CA ALA A 25 -18.07 3.96 16.69
C ALA A 25 -16.56 4.22 16.74
N PRO A 26 -15.82 3.78 15.72
CA PRO A 26 -14.45 4.21 15.52
C PRO A 26 -14.40 5.57 14.81
N CYS A 27 -13.40 6.38 15.15
CA CYS A 27 -13.16 7.68 14.54
C CYS A 27 -11.68 7.87 14.18
N ILE A 28 -11.41 8.35 12.96
CA ILE A 28 -10.07 8.67 12.47
C ILE A 28 -10.04 10.15 12.08
N GLY A 29 -9.55 11.01 12.98
CA GLY A 29 -9.42 12.45 12.76
C GLY A 29 -10.75 13.10 12.37
N ASN A 30 -10.75 13.93 11.34
CA ASN A 30 -11.96 14.66 10.89
C ASN A 30 -12.99 13.76 10.15
N ALA A 31 -12.93 12.44 10.33
CA ALA A 31 -13.87 11.51 9.72
C ALA A 31 -15.27 11.66 10.34
N LYS A 32 -16.29 11.52 9.50
CA LYS A 32 -17.69 11.47 9.95
C LYS A 32 -18.03 10.06 10.41
N VAL A 33 -18.79 9.98 11.50
CA VAL A 33 -19.25 8.72 12.04
C VAL A 33 -20.65 8.42 11.52
N ARG A 34 -20.91 7.15 11.19
CA ARG A 34 -22.22 6.71 10.72
C ARG A 34 -22.81 5.69 11.67
N THR A 35 -24.09 5.83 11.96
CA THR A 35 -24.86 4.85 12.72
C THR A 35 -26.22 4.64 12.08
N ARG A 36 -26.82 3.48 12.35
CA ARG A 36 -28.15 3.12 11.86
C ARG A 36 -29.10 3.02 13.03
N ILE A 37 -30.06 3.94 13.10
CA ILE A 37 -31.10 3.95 14.13
C ILE A 37 -32.45 3.82 13.43
N ALA A 38 -33.25 2.85 13.87
CA ALA A 38 -34.56 2.55 13.28
C ALA A 38 -34.55 2.34 11.75
N LYS A 39 -33.47 1.76 11.21
CA LYS A 39 -33.20 1.56 9.77
C LYS A 39 -32.89 2.82 8.96
N ILE A 40 -32.75 3.97 9.61
CA ILE A 40 -32.29 5.22 9.00
C ILE A 40 -30.80 5.38 9.29
N LEU A 41 -30.02 5.75 8.26
CA LEU A 41 -28.59 6.00 8.38
C LEU A 41 -28.37 7.47 8.74
N TYR A 42 -27.76 7.71 9.90
CA TYR A 42 -27.34 9.04 10.33
C TYR A 42 -25.84 9.19 10.15
N THR A 43 -25.41 10.39 9.75
CA THR A 43 -23.99 10.74 9.60
C THR A 43 -23.68 11.95 10.46
N PHE A 44 -22.84 11.74 11.48
CA PHE A 44 -22.49 12.73 12.48
C PHE A 44 -21.08 13.26 12.28
N THR A 45 -20.91 14.56 12.53
CA THR A 45 -19.62 15.18 12.81
C THR A 45 -19.40 15.10 14.32
N ILE A 46 -18.20 14.74 14.75
CA ILE A 46 -17.90 14.50 16.16
C ILE A 46 -17.39 15.76 16.84
N GLU A 47 -17.81 16.00 18.08
CA GLU A 47 -17.24 16.99 18.98
C GLU A 47 -16.53 16.27 20.16
N PRO A 48 -15.22 16.53 20.39
CA PRO A 48 -14.36 17.46 19.68
C PRO A 48 -13.92 16.94 18.30
N HIS A 49 -13.64 17.84 17.36
CA HIS A 49 -13.39 17.49 15.94
C HIS A 49 -12.06 16.76 15.71
N ASP A 50 -11.13 16.86 16.66
CA ASP A 50 -9.81 16.23 16.62
C ASP A 50 -9.76 14.86 17.31
N PHE A 51 -10.89 14.36 17.80
CA PHE A 51 -10.97 13.05 18.44
C PHE A 51 -10.50 11.92 17.51
N LYS A 52 -9.71 10.99 18.05
CA LYS A 52 -9.20 9.81 17.34
C LYS A 52 -9.27 8.62 18.27
N GLY A 53 -9.88 7.54 17.81
CA GLY A 53 -10.03 6.33 18.61
C GLY A 53 -11.44 5.77 18.59
N TRP A 54 -11.70 4.88 19.53
CA TRP A 54 -13.03 4.35 19.81
C TRP A 54 -13.75 5.29 20.76
N GLY A 55 -14.99 5.67 20.44
CA GLY A 55 -15.79 6.54 21.29
C GLY A 55 -17.22 6.03 21.44
N ILE A 56 -17.78 6.25 22.63
CA ILE A 56 -19.22 6.27 22.85
C ILE A 56 -19.67 7.70 22.61
N PHE A 57 -20.61 7.85 21.68
CA PHE A 57 -21.12 9.13 21.23
C PHE A 57 -22.60 9.26 21.51
N LYS A 58 -23.02 10.50 21.75
CA LYS A 58 -24.43 10.86 21.91
C LYS A 58 -24.80 11.96 20.92
N PRO A 59 -25.85 11.79 20.09
CA PRO A 59 -26.30 12.84 19.18
C PRO A 59 -26.71 14.10 19.96
N ILE A 60 -26.16 15.25 19.57
CA ILE A 60 -26.61 16.58 20.02
C ILE A 60 -27.77 17.04 19.12
N ASN A 61 -27.67 16.73 17.83
CA ASN A 61 -28.67 16.99 16.79
C ASN A 61 -28.49 15.96 15.66
N GLU A 62 -29.25 16.09 14.57
CA GLU A 62 -29.22 15.15 13.42
C GLU A 62 -27.85 15.06 12.69
N LYS A 63 -26.93 16.00 12.91
CA LYS A 63 -25.65 16.14 12.19
C LYS A 63 -24.42 16.14 13.09
N GLN A 64 -24.59 16.29 14.39
CA GLN A 64 -23.50 16.36 15.37
C GLN A 64 -23.72 15.39 16.52
N ALA A 65 -22.64 14.75 16.96
CA ALA A 65 -22.63 13.92 18.15
C ALA A 65 -21.46 14.31 19.07
N ALA A 66 -21.74 14.39 20.37
CA ALA A 66 -20.74 14.61 21.40
C ALA A 66 -20.05 13.31 21.76
N PHE A 67 -18.73 13.35 21.92
CA PHE A 67 -17.97 12.33 22.62
C PHE A 67 -18.36 12.31 24.10
N ILE A 68 -18.69 11.13 24.62
CA ILE A 68 -19.04 10.92 26.03
C ILE A 68 -17.86 10.31 26.76
N GLU A 69 -17.40 9.15 26.31
CA GLU A 69 -16.28 8.41 26.91
C GLU A 69 -15.68 7.39 25.93
N GLU A 70 -14.50 6.86 26.29
CA GLU A 70 -13.89 5.74 25.57
C GLU A 70 -14.52 4.41 26.03
N PRO A 71 -14.98 3.55 25.10
CA PRO A 71 -15.51 2.25 25.43
C PRO A 71 -14.38 1.33 25.91
N ASN A 72 -14.72 0.42 26.82
CA ASN A 72 -13.80 -0.65 27.21
C ASN A 72 -13.63 -1.70 26.08
N LEU A 73 -12.53 -2.46 26.15
CA LEU A 73 -12.19 -3.49 25.15
C LEU A 73 -13.31 -4.51 24.89
N PRO A 74 -14.03 -5.04 25.91
CA PRO A 74 -15.17 -5.93 25.66
C PRO A 74 -16.27 -5.32 24.76
N ILE A 75 -16.63 -4.06 24.97
CA ILE A 75 -17.66 -3.38 24.15
C ILE A 75 -17.17 -3.20 22.71
N ILE A 76 -15.89 -2.83 22.53
CA ILE A 76 -15.27 -2.74 21.20
C ILE A 76 -15.33 -4.10 20.50
N GLY A 77 -14.98 -5.19 21.21
CA GLY A 77 -15.05 -6.55 20.68
C GLY A 77 -16.45 -6.95 20.24
N GLU A 78 -17.49 -6.66 21.04
CA GLU A 78 -18.89 -6.92 20.66
C GLU A 78 -19.31 -6.13 19.41
N TYR A 79 -18.89 -4.88 19.30
CA TYR A 79 -19.13 -4.07 18.11
C TYR A 79 -18.46 -4.70 16.87
N LEU A 80 -17.18 -5.04 16.99
CA LEU A 80 -16.36 -5.61 15.93
C LEU A 80 -16.87 -6.98 15.45
N LYS A 81 -17.46 -7.81 16.33
CA LYS A 81 -18.03 -9.11 15.96
C LYS A 81 -19.05 -9.06 14.81
N ASN A 82 -19.71 -7.92 14.60
CA ASN A 82 -20.66 -7.73 13.50
C ASN A 82 -20.00 -7.66 12.11
N PHE A 83 -18.68 -7.50 12.06
CA PHE A 83 -17.91 -7.33 10.84
C PHE A 83 -17.11 -8.57 10.48
N GLN A 84 -16.82 -8.65 9.18
CA GLN A 84 -16.02 -9.70 8.60
C GLN A 84 -14.54 -9.55 9.01
N SER A 85 -13.93 -10.61 9.55
CA SER A 85 -12.53 -10.60 10.03
C SER A 85 -11.55 -11.26 9.05
N LEU A 86 -10.42 -10.61 8.78
CA LEU A 86 -9.30 -11.15 8.02
C LEU A 86 -8.00 -11.03 8.82
N ARG A 87 -7.03 -11.91 8.51
CA ARG A 87 -5.68 -11.85 9.07
C ARG A 87 -4.78 -11.06 8.16
N PHE A 88 -4.03 -10.13 8.73
CA PHE A 88 -3.06 -9.32 8.03
C PHE A 88 -1.72 -9.37 8.74
N ARG A 89 -0.64 -9.27 7.98
CA ARG A 89 0.68 -8.97 8.49
C ARG A 89 0.89 -7.47 8.44
N ILE A 90 1.13 -6.82 9.59
CA ILE A 90 1.42 -5.39 9.62
C ILE A 90 2.87 -5.14 9.19
N ILE A 91 3.09 -4.06 8.45
CA ILE A 91 4.34 -3.82 7.72
C ILE A 91 5.09 -2.63 8.30
N TYR A 92 4.50 -1.44 8.28
CA TYR A 92 5.10 -0.23 8.86
C TYR A 92 4.00 0.76 9.30
N PRO A 93 4.30 1.62 10.29
CA PRO A 93 3.36 2.63 10.73
C PRO A 93 3.13 3.66 9.63
N LEU A 94 1.86 4.02 9.44
CA LEU A 94 1.42 5.20 8.71
C LEU A 94 1.28 6.36 9.71
N GLN A 95 0.32 7.26 9.50
CA GLN A 95 0.04 8.35 10.42
C GLN A 95 -0.82 7.88 11.61
N GLY A 96 -0.42 8.27 12.83
CA GLY A 96 -1.15 7.96 14.06
C GLY A 96 -1.15 6.46 14.36
N GLN A 97 -2.29 5.91 14.78
CA GLN A 97 -2.47 4.48 15.06
C GLN A 97 -2.87 3.68 13.81
N SER A 98 -2.38 4.08 12.62
CA SER A 98 -2.67 3.38 11.37
C SER A 98 -1.41 2.69 10.87
N TRP A 99 -1.54 1.49 10.33
CA TRP A 99 -0.44 0.71 9.79
C TRP A 99 -0.77 0.22 8.39
N LEU A 100 0.22 0.16 7.52
CA LEU A 100 0.07 -0.60 6.28
C LEU A 100 0.15 -2.09 6.62
N ALA A 101 -0.77 -2.87 6.07
CA ALA A 101 -0.83 -4.31 6.29
C ALA A 101 -1.08 -5.05 4.97
N TYR A 102 -0.60 -6.29 4.90
CA TYR A 102 -0.78 -7.18 3.75
C TYR A 102 -1.57 -8.44 4.18
N PRO A 103 -2.52 -8.93 3.38
CA PRO A 103 -3.29 -10.13 3.75
C PRO A 103 -2.37 -11.34 3.96
N MET A 104 -2.66 -12.14 4.98
CA MET A 104 -1.96 -13.43 5.20
C MET A 104 -2.31 -14.48 4.16
N ASN A 105 -3.42 -14.29 3.44
CA ASN A 105 -3.89 -15.18 2.38
C ASN A 105 -4.59 -14.34 1.31
N GLU A 106 -3.95 -14.21 0.14
CA GLU A 106 -4.47 -13.42 -0.97
C GLU A 106 -5.77 -13.99 -1.54
N ALA A 107 -5.90 -15.32 -1.57
CA ALA A 107 -7.10 -15.99 -2.08
C ALA A 107 -8.31 -15.77 -1.16
N ASP A 108 -8.11 -15.83 0.16
CA ASP A 108 -9.19 -15.55 1.14
C ASP A 108 -9.68 -14.10 1.03
N MET A 109 -8.75 -13.15 0.88
CA MET A 109 -9.09 -11.75 0.67
C MET A 109 -9.84 -11.54 -0.65
N MET A 110 -9.37 -12.14 -1.74
CA MET A 110 -10.02 -12.05 -3.05
C MET A 110 -11.44 -12.62 -3.02
N GLN A 111 -11.64 -13.78 -2.39
CA GLN A 111 -12.95 -14.42 -2.31
C GLN A 111 -13.96 -13.60 -1.48
N ARG A 112 -13.49 -12.96 -0.40
CA ARG A 112 -14.36 -12.28 0.57
C ARG A 112 -14.59 -10.81 0.25
N CYS A 113 -13.60 -10.16 -0.35
CA CYS A 113 -13.60 -8.72 -0.62
C CYS A 113 -13.63 -8.37 -2.11
N GLY A 114 -13.32 -9.33 -3.01
CA GLY A 114 -13.27 -9.09 -4.46
C GLY A 114 -12.00 -8.37 -4.95
N TYR A 115 -11.01 -8.20 -4.07
CA TYR A 115 -9.72 -7.58 -4.41
C TYR A 115 -8.60 -8.14 -3.51
N CYS A 116 -7.35 -7.99 -3.95
CA CYS A 116 -6.17 -8.27 -3.14
C CYS A 116 -5.16 -7.13 -3.32
N LYS A 117 -4.93 -6.35 -2.26
CA LYS A 117 -3.95 -5.25 -2.24
C LYS A 117 -3.57 -4.91 -0.80
N PRO A 118 -2.43 -4.22 -0.56
CA PRO A 118 -2.10 -3.67 0.74
C PRO A 118 -3.22 -2.73 1.25
N VAL A 119 -3.53 -2.80 2.54
CA VAL A 119 -4.59 -2.00 3.17
C VAL A 119 -4.07 -1.27 4.39
N ALA A 120 -4.68 -0.13 4.71
CA ALA A 120 -4.46 0.54 5.99
C ALA A 120 -5.33 -0.11 7.06
N VAL A 121 -4.73 -0.59 8.15
CA VAL A 121 -5.42 -1.04 9.35
C VAL A 121 -5.32 0.07 10.39
N HIS A 122 -6.45 0.49 10.93
CA HIS A 122 -6.56 1.63 11.83
C HIS A 122 -6.78 1.22 13.28
N LEU A 123 -6.45 2.13 14.19
CA LEU A 123 -6.56 1.97 15.64
C LEU A 123 -5.80 0.75 16.15
N VAL A 124 -4.64 0.48 15.54
CA VAL A 124 -3.76 -0.63 15.94
C VAL A 124 -3.20 -0.35 17.32
N ALA A 125 -3.51 -1.24 18.26
CA ALA A 125 -3.00 -1.20 19.63
C ALA A 125 -1.99 -2.33 19.82
N GLU A 126 -0.77 -1.99 20.26
CA GLU A 126 0.23 -2.96 20.73
C GLU A 126 0.68 -4.02 19.71
N ALA A 127 0.83 -3.64 18.44
CA ALA A 127 1.34 -4.54 17.41
C ALA A 127 2.68 -4.03 16.84
N ALA A 128 3.61 -4.94 16.59
CA ALA A 128 4.95 -4.66 16.06
C ALA A 128 5.10 -5.06 14.59
N GLN A 129 6.09 -4.48 13.90
CA GLN A 129 6.36 -4.77 12.49
C GLN A 129 6.48 -6.29 12.23
N PHE A 130 5.81 -6.73 11.17
CA PHE A 130 5.63 -8.12 10.75
C PHE A 130 4.78 -9.01 11.66
N GLU A 131 4.21 -8.51 12.76
CA GLU A 131 3.23 -9.30 13.51
C GLU A 131 1.96 -9.55 12.70
N VAL A 132 1.29 -10.65 13.02
CA VAL A 132 0.00 -10.97 12.43
C VAL A 132 -1.09 -10.42 13.32
N VAL A 133 -1.98 -9.63 12.73
CA VAL A 133 -3.14 -9.05 13.40
C VAL A 133 -4.42 -9.56 12.75
N ILE A 134 -5.48 -9.62 13.55
CA ILE A 134 -6.84 -9.78 13.07
C ILE A 134 -7.42 -8.38 12.92
N ALA A 135 -7.89 -8.07 11.71
CA ALA A 135 -8.59 -6.84 11.42
C ALA A 135 -9.98 -7.15 10.85
N ARG A 136 -10.92 -6.22 11.06
CA ARG A 136 -12.28 -6.35 10.55
C ARG A 136 -12.68 -5.17 9.69
N THR A 137 -13.56 -5.41 8.73
CA THR A 137 -14.00 -4.38 7.80
C THR A 137 -15.48 -4.08 7.88
N ASP A 138 -15.80 -2.79 7.89
CA ASP A 138 -17.14 -2.24 7.69
C ASP A 138 -17.44 -1.95 6.20
N GLY A 139 -16.52 -2.34 5.31
CA GLY A 139 -16.55 -2.09 3.87
C GLY A 139 -15.85 -0.80 3.44
N ALA A 140 -15.60 0.14 4.35
CA ALA A 140 -14.89 1.39 4.06
C ALA A 140 -13.46 1.37 4.61
N ALA A 141 -13.27 0.81 5.80
CA ALA A 141 -12.00 0.78 6.51
C ALA A 141 -11.71 -0.61 7.08
N TRP A 142 -10.45 -0.81 7.50
CA TRP A 142 -10.03 -1.96 8.29
C TRP A 142 -9.70 -1.52 9.71
N TRP A 143 -10.33 -2.16 10.68
CA TRP A 143 -10.21 -1.86 12.11
C TRP A 143 -9.45 -2.99 12.80
N PHE A 144 -8.44 -2.63 13.58
CA PHE A 144 -7.74 -3.59 14.43
C PHE A 144 -8.69 -4.23 15.45
N ASP A 145 -8.61 -5.56 15.59
CA ASP A 145 -9.33 -6.34 16.60
C ASP A 145 -8.34 -6.83 17.67
N GLU A 146 -7.39 -7.67 17.28
CA GLU A 146 -6.38 -8.22 18.18
C GLU A 146 -5.12 -8.70 17.44
N CYS A 147 -4.02 -8.86 18.15
CA CYS A 147 -2.85 -9.60 17.64
C CYS A 147 -3.16 -11.11 17.62
N ASP A 148 -2.82 -11.78 16.52
CA ASP A 148 -3.04 -13.22 16.38
C ASP A 148 -1.99 -13.99 17.20
N ARG A 149 -2.38 -14.36 18.42
CA ARG A 149 -1.55 -15.12 19.37
C ARG A 149 -1.19 -16.53 18.88
N ARG A 150 -1.83 -17.03 17.81
CA ARG A 150 -1.53 -18.33 17.22
C ARG A 150 -0.51 -18.23 16.08
N SER A 151 -0.12 -17.01 15.71
CA SER A 151 0.88 -16.80 14.67
C SER A 151 2.27 -17.26 15.13
N ASP A 152 3.06 -17.74 14.18
CA ASP A 152 4.42 -18.20 14.44
C ASP A 152 5.36 -17.01 14.66
N VAL A 153 5.81 -16.84 15.89
CA VAL A 153 6.74 -15.78 16.32
C VAL A 153 8.08 -15.88 15.58
N MET A 154 8.52 -17.09 15.22
CA MET A 154 9.80 -17.30 14.53
C MET A 154 9.81 -16.68 13.14
N VAL A 155 8.65 -16.65 12.46
CA VAL A 155 8.52 -16.01 11.14
C VAL A 155 8.66 -14.49 11.28
N THR A 156 8.01 -13.89 12.28
CA THR A 156 8.12 -12.46 12.55
C THR A 156 9.57 -12.07 12.84
N GLN A 157 10.24 -12.81 13.73
CA GLN A 157 11.66 -12.59 14.05
C GLN A 157 12.55 -12.75 12.82
N SER A 158 12.34 -13.81 12.03
CA SER A 158 13.12 -14.03 10.80
C SER A 158 12.97 -12.87 9.81
N LEU A 159 11.76 -12.32 9.62
CA LEU A 159 11.56 -11.17 8.73
C LEU A 159 12.24 -9.90 9.27
N GLN A 160 12.17 -9.67 10.58
CA GLN A 160 12.85 -8.54 11.23
C GLN A 160 14.38 -8.65 11.09
N GLU A 161 14.96 -9.82 11.38
CA GLU A 161 16.40 -10.05 11.25
C GLU A 161 16.91 -9.87 9.80
N GLN A 162 16.12 -10.30 8.81
CA GLN A 162 16.49 -10.12 7.40
C GLN A 162 16.42 -8.65 6.99
N LEU A 163 15.44 -7.89 7.53
CA LEU A 163 15.32 -6.47 7.29
C LEU A 163 16.52 -5.71 7.89
N GLU A 164 16.93 -6.06 9.11
CA GLU A 164 18.12 -5.53 9.77
C GLU A 164 19.41 -5.83 8.99
N ARG A 165 19.49 -7.00 8.35
CA ARG A 165 20.62 -7.40 7.48
C ARG A 165 20.58 -6.78 6.09
N ILE A 166 19.52 -6.02 5.77
CA ILE A 166 19.30 -5.42 4.45
C ILE A 166 19.29 -6.51 3.35
N THR A 167 18.68 -7.66 3.64
CA THR A 167 18.63 -8.76 2.67
C THR A 167 17.70 -8.38 1.52
N PRO A 168 18.14 -8.48 0.25
CA PRO A 168 17.28 -8.18 -0.89
C PRO A 168 16.04 -9.09 -0.95
N PRO A 169 14.85 -8.57 -1.29
CA PRO A 169 13.60 -9.36 -1.32
C PRO A 169 13.64 -10.65 -2.16
N GLN A 170 14.50 -10.76 -3.16
CA GLN A 170 14.67 -11.93 -4.04
C GLN A 170 15.56 -12.99 -3.40
N GLU A 171 16.50 -12.58 -2.55
CA GLU A 171 17.41 -13.46 -1.81
C GLU A 171 16.80 -13.91 -0.48
N LEU A 172 15.70 -13.25 -0.06
CA LEU A 172 14.97 -13.58 1.15
C LEU A 172 14.49 -15.05 1.11
N TYR A 173 15.01 -15.87 2.01
CA TYR A 173 14.63 -17.26 2.13
C TYR A 173 14.79 -17.76 3.57
N PHE A 174 13.75 -18.43 4.07
CA PHE A 174 13.79 -19.24 5.28
C PHE A 174 12.70 -20.31 5.21
N LYS A 175 12.81 -21.33 6.06
CA LYS A 175 11.82 -22.43 6.09
C LYS A 175 10.44 -21.89 6.46
N GLY A 176 9.43 -22.16 5.62
CA GLY A 176 8.06 -21.68 5.83
C GLY A 176 7.74 -20.33 5.18
N MET A 177 8.66 -19.78 4.38
CA MET A 177 8.41 -18.59 3.57
C MET A 177 7.23 -18.80 2.61
N THR A 178 6.32 -17.84 2.57
CA THR A 178 5.23 -17.80 1.57
C THR A 178 5.41 -16.61 0.62
N PRO A 179 4.77 -16.62 -0.57
CA PRO A 179 4.75 -15.47 -1.46
C PRO A 179 4.25 -14.19 -0.77
N GLU A 180 3.21 -14.29 0.06
CA GLU A 180 2.64 -13.17 0.81
C GLU A 180 3.63 -12.56 1.79
N MET A 181 4.45 -13.40 2.45
CA MET A 181 5.51 -12.93 3.34
C MET A 181 6.59 -12.17 2.56
N ARG A 182 6.97 -12.66 1.37
CA ARG A 182 7.93 -11.96 0.50
C ARG A 182 7.36 -10.62 0.02
N THR A 183 6.09 -10.57 -0.36
CA THR A 183 5.41 -9.32 -0.73
C THR A 183 5.35 -8.34 0.44
N ALA A 184 4.98 -8.80 1.63
CA ALA A 184 4.97 -7.97 2.84
C ALA A 184 6.36 -7.43 3.18
N TYR A 185 7.40 -8.25 3.05
CA TYR A 185 8.79 -7.84 3.24
C TYR A 185 9.22 -6.80 2.20
N ASP A 186 8.95 -7.04 0.92
CA ASP A 186 9.27 -6.08 -0.16
C ASP A 186 8.63 -4.71 0.11
N LEU A 187 7.37 -4.68 0.52
CA LEU A 187 6.68 -3.46 0.93
C LEU A 187 7.38 -2.75 2.11
N ALA A 188 7.91 -3.50 3.08
CA ALA A 188 8.68 -2.91 4.18
C ALA A 188 9.98 -2.27 3.69
N THR A 189 10.70 -2.94 2.78
CA THR A 189 11.96 -2.40 2.24
C THR A 189 11.76 -1.09 1.49
N GLN A 190 10.59 -0.87 0.86
CA GLN A 190 10.29 0.37 0.13
C GLN A 190 10.23 1.63 1.02
N GLN A 191 9.99 1.47 2.33
CA GLN A 191 10.00 2.58 3.29
C GLN A 191 11.30 2.71 4.08
N THR A 192 12.22 1.76 3.92
CA THR A 192 13.44 1.69 4.72
C THR A 192 14.57 2.49 4.04
N PRO A 193 15.11 3.56 4.64
CA PRO A 193 16.13 4.41 4.01
C PRO A 193 17.36 3.65 3.53
N GLU A 194 17.78 2.63 4.27
CA GLU A 194 18.93 1.77 3.98
C GLU A 194 18.75 1.00 2.66
N PHE A 195 17.50 0.68 2.31
CA PHE A 195 17.14 0.05 1.04
C PHE A 195 16.98 1.07 -0.10
N SER A 196 16.95 2.38 0.16
CA SER A 196 16.73 3.39 -0.88
C SER A 196 17.81 3.36 -1.98
N ALA A 197 19.06 3.07 -1.62
CA ALA A 197 20.16 2.92 -2.58
C ALA A 197 20.00 1.66 -3.45
N LEU A 198 19.66 0.52 -2.84
CA LEU A 198 19.40 -0.74 -3.54
C LEU A 198 18.17 -0.64 -4.46
N HIS A 199 17.11 0.03 -4.00
CA HIS A 199 15.90 0.26 -4.78
C HIS A 199 16.17 1.19 -5.96
N ARG A 200 16.94 2.27 -5.75
CA ARG A 200 17.35 3.16 -6.84
C ARG A 200 18.11 2.39 -7.92
N GLN A 201 19.11 1.60 -7.52
CA GLN A 201 19.89 0.77 -8.45
C GLN A 201 18.99 -0.16 -9.29
N ARG A 202 17.98 -0.77 -8.67
CA ARG A 202 17.03 -1.66 -9.37
C ARG A 202 16.06 -0.93 -10.29
N GLN A 203 15.56 0.23 -9.87
CA GLN A 203 14.69 1.06 -10.69
C GLN A 203 15.45 1.56 -11.92
N ASP A 204 16.69 1.96 -11.72
CA ASP A 204 17.61 2.40 -12.78
C ASP A 204 17.88 1.27 -13.77
N GLU A 205 18.22 0.07 -13.29
CA GLU A 205 18.41 -1.12 -14.14
C GLU A 205 17.13 -1.49 -14.91
N LYS A 206 15.97 -1.46 -14.25
CA LYS A 206 14.68 -1.76 -14.89
C LYS A 206 14.37 -0.76 -15.99
N ARG A 207 14.58 0.54 -15.72
CA ARG A 207 14.40 1.62 -16.69
C ARG A 207 15.30 1.43 -17.92
N LEU A 208 16.57 1.06 -17.71
CA LEU A 208 17.51 0.74 -18.78
C LEU A 208 17.05 -0.48 -19.60
N LYS A 209 16.65 -1.57 -18.94
CA LYS A 209 16.14 -2.79 -19.59
C LYS A 209 14.90 -2.51 -20.45
N GLU A 210 13.96 -1.73 -19.93
CA GLU A 210 12.74 -1.38 -20.66
C GLU A 210 13.04 -0.52 -21.89
N ALA A 211 13.89 0.50 -21.76
CA ALA A 211 14.29 1.37 -22.86
C ALA A 211 15.00 0.60 -23.99
N LEU A 212 15.96 -0.28 -23.65
CA LEU A 212 16.66 -1.11 -24.63
C LEU A 212 15.70 -2.10 -25.31
N LYS A 213 14.87 -2.80 -24.53
CA LYS A 213 13.95 -3.81 -25.04
C LYS A 213 12.91 -3.23 -26.00
N MET A 214 12.44 -2.00 -25.76
CA MET A 214 11.50 -1.31 -26.66
C MET A 214 12.09 -1.07 -28.05
N ALA A 215 13.41 -0.95 -28.17
CA ALA A 215 14.10 -0.70 -29.43
C ALA A 215 14.77 -1.96 -30.03
N GLY A 216 14.70 -3.10 -29.35
CA GLY A 216 15.23 -4.39 -29.83
C GLY A 216 16.56 -4.80 -29.21
N GLY A 217 17.13 -3.99 -28.32
CA GLY A 217 18.38 -4.29 -27.62
C GLY A 217 18.19 -5.02 -26.28
N GLU A 218 19.25 -5.67 -25.80
CA GLU A 218 19.29 -6.36 -24.51
C GLU A 218 20.40 -5.80 -23.62
N LEU A 219 20.06 -5.49 -22.36
CA LEU A 219 21.03 -5.00 -21.37
C LEU A 219 21.96 -6.12 -20.91
N GLN A 220 23.27 -5.94 -21.05
CA GLN A 220 24.28 -6.87 -20.56
C GLN A 220 24.82 -6.43 -19.18
N GLN A 221 25.34 -5.20 -19.12
CA GLN A 221 25.94 -4.65 -17.92
C GLN A 221 25.73 -3.14 -17.87
N TRP A 222 25.79 -2.55 -16.68
CA TRP A 222 25.81 -1.10 -16.54
C TRP A 222 26.65 -0.69 -15.34
N SER A 223 27.16 0.54 -15.37
CA SER A 223 27.84 1.16 -14.24
C SER A 223 27.31 2.56 -13.99
N ASP A 224 27.10 2.88 -12.73
CA ASP A 224 26.68 4.21 -12.29
C ASP A 224 27.88 5.16 -12.24
N ARG A 225 27.79 6.28 -12.97
CA ARG A 225 28.58 7.48 -12.77
C ARG A 225 27.66 8.57 -12.24
N GLN A 226 28.15 9.48 -11.41
CA GLN A 226 27.33 10.45 -10.67
C GLN A 226 26.17 11.04 -11.50
N ASP A 227 26.46 11.52 -12.71
CA ASP A 227 25.49 12.19 -13.58
C ASP A 227 24.97 11.36 -14.77
N TYR A 228 25.58 10.20 -15.05
CA TYR A 228 25.27 9.36 -16.22
C TYR A 228 25.52 7.87 -15.97
N TRP A 229 24.92 7.00 -16.76
CA TRP A 229 25.19 5.57 -16.76
C TRP A 229 26.10 5.20 -17.92
N VAL A 230 27.04 4.29 -17.72
CA VAL A 230 27.71 3.57 -18.81
C VAL A 230 26.99 2.25 -18.97
N VAL A 231 26.44 1.99 -20.14
CA VAL A 231 25.52 0.89 -20.44
C VAL A 231 26.14 0.01 -21.52
N GLU A 232 26.34 -1.26 -21.23
CA GLU A 232 26.72 -2.30 -22.18
C GLU A 232 25.47 -3.07 -22.59
N TRP A 233 25.22 -3.15 -23.89
CA TRP A 233 24.01 -3.74 -24.45
C TRP A 233 24.29 -4.42 -25.78
N THR A 234 23.40 -5.32 -26.18
CA THR A 234 23.51 -6.07 -27.43
C THR A 234 22.34 -5.80 -28.37
N THR A 235 22.60 -5.77 -29.68
CA THR A 235 21.57 -5.79 -30.74
C THR A 235 20.94 -7.17 -30.86
N ARG A 236 19.86 -7.29 -31.64
CA ARG A 236 19.22 -8.58 -31.94
C ARG A 236 20.18 -9.57 -32.60
N ASP A 237 21.11 -9.07 -33.40
CA ASP A 237 22.09 -9.87 -34.13
C ASP A 237 23.31 -10.24 -33.26
N GLY A 238 23.34 -9.77 -32.00
CA GLY A 238 24.34 -10.14 -31.01
C GLY A 238 25.56 -9.22 -30.97
N GLU A 239 25.54 -8.08 -31.68
CA GLU A 239 26.62 -7.09 -31.62
C GLU A 239 26.60 -6.36 -30.28
N GLN A 240 27.78 -6.17 -29.69
CA GLN A 240 27.95 -5.51 -28.40
C GLN A 240 28.28 -4.03 -28.56
N HIS A 241 27.55 -3.18 -27.83
CA HIS A 241 27.77 -1.75 -27.79
C HIS A 241 27.91 -1.25 -26.36
N THR A 242 28.64 -0.15 -26.20
CA THR A 242 28.79 0.56 -24.93
C THR A 242 28.42 2.02 -25.12
N SER A 243 27.44 2.51 -24.38
CA SER A 243 26.94 3.88 -24.50
C SER A 243 26.90 4.58 -23.15
N ALA A 244 27.16 5.89 -23.14
CA ALA A 244 27.02 6.74 -21.96
C ALA A 244 25.70 7.51 -22.03
N ILE A 245 24.86 7.40 -21.00
CA ILE A 245 23.45 7.80 -20.99
C ILE A 245 23.13 8.69 -19.78
N LEU A 246 22.53 9.86 -20.00
CA LEU A 246 22.10 10.75 -18.91
C LEU A 246 20.97 10.12 -18.08
N LYS A 247 21.06 10.24 -16.74
CA LYS A 247 20.08 9.63 -15.83
C LYS A 247 18.71 10.28 -15.85
N ASN A 248 18.63 11.57 -16.19
CA ASN A 248 17.37 12.32 -16.09
C ASN A 248 16.38 11.90 -17.18
N ASP A 249 16.83 11.81 -18.42
CA ASP A 249 15.99 11.68 -19.62
C ASP A 249 16.41 10.54 -20.55
N LEU A 250 17.44 9.76 -20.23
CA LEU A 250 18.03 8.74 -21.11
C LEU A 250 18.67 9.29 -22.39
N THR A 251 19.00 10.59 -22.43
CA THR A 251 19.74 11.18 -23.55
C THR A 251 21.14 10.57 -23.66
N VAL A 252 21.54 10.22 -24.87
CA VAL A 252 22.86 9.62 -25.16
C VAL A 252 23.91 10.72 -25.14
N MET A 253 24.86 10.63 -24.22
CA MET A 253 26.05 11.50 -24.21
C MET A 253 27.11 11.01 -25.20
N SER A 254 27.21 9.69 -25.37
CA SER A 254 28.15 9.06 -26.28
C SER A 254 27.59 7.69 -26.67
N ALA A 255 27.37 7.47 -27.95
CA ALA A 255 26.87 6.18 -28.43
C ALA A 255 27.91 5.05 -28.39
N GLY A 256 29.21 5.38 -28.34
CA GLY A 256 30.29 4.40 -28.49
C GLY A 256 30.55 4.00 -29.96
N ILE A 257 29.84 4.62 -30.90
CA ILE A 257 30.00 4.52 -32.35
C ILE A 257 30.10 5.93 -32.94
N CYS A 258 30.75 6.10 -34.09
CA CYS A 258 30.82 7.41 -34.75
C CYS A 258 29.44 7.81 -35.32
N LEU A 259 28.69 8.63 -34.58
CA LEU A 259 27.44 9.27 -35.04
C LEU A 259 27.67 10.69 -35.59
N SER A 260 28.85 10.97 -36.13
CA SER A 260 29.22 12.28 -36.69
C SER A 260 29.06 13.46 -35.70
N GLY A 261 29.12 13.20 -34.39
CA GLY A 261 29.04 14.23 -33.35
C GLY A 261 27.62 14.72 -33.02
N GLU A 262 26.58 13.99 -33.43
CA GLU A 262 25.18 14.31 -33.12
C GLU A 262 24.57 13.43 -32.01
N ASP A 263 25.41 12.79 -31.19
CA ASP A 263 25.00 11.85 -30.14
C ASP A 263 23.91 12.40 -29.20
N GLU A 264 24.02 13.67 -28.80
CA GLU A 264 23.08 14.35 -27.88
C GLU A 264 21.66 14.52 -28.46
N LYS A 265 21.45 14.26 -29.75
CA LYS A 265 20.11 14.31 -30.37
C LYS A 265 19.32 13.02 -30.22
N PHE A 266 19.93 11.97 -29.65
CA PHE A 266 19.32 10.66 -29.52
C PHE A 266 19.07 10.34 -28.04
N ASP A 267 17.90 9.77 -27.75
CA ASP A 267 17.69 9.01 -26.52
C ASP A 267 18.13 7.55 -26.72
N LEU A 268 18.30 6.81 -25.63
CA LEU A 268 18.74 5.42 -25.65
C LEU A 268 17.88 4.55 -26.57
N GLN A 269 16.57 4.81 -26.65
CA GLN A 269 15.65 4.06 -27.49
C GLN A 269 15.90 4.35 -28.99
N SER A 270 16.08 5.61 -29.34
CA SER A 270 16.33 6.06 -30.71
C SER A 270 17.69 5.61 -31.21
N LEU A 271 18.69 5.56 -30.32
CA LEU A 271 20.03 5.06 -30.65
C LEU A 271 19.98 3.60 -31.12
N VAL A 272 19.36 2.73 -30.33
CA VAL A 272 19.24 1.30 -30.67
C VAL A 272 18.51 1.13 -32.01
N GLY A 273 17.44 1.91 -32.25
CA GLY A 273 16.73 1.87 -33.52
C GLY A 273 17.55 2.33 -34.75
N VAL A 274 18.54 3.21 -34.56
CA VAL A 274 19.46 3.63 -35.63
C VAL A 274 20.50 2.54 -35.91
N VAL A 275 21.03 1.90 -34.87
CA VAL A 275 21.99 0.80 -35.00
C VAL A 275 21.35 -0.36 -35.75
N GLU A 276 20.17 -0.82 -35.30
CA GLU A 276 19.44 -1.93 -35.94
C GLU A 276 19.07 -1.64 -37.41
N ARG A 277 18.78 -0.38 -37.78
CA ARG A 277 18.49 -0.01 -39.17
C ARG A 277 19.71 0.01 -40.08
N ARG A 278 20.89 0.40 -39.56
CA ARG A 278 22.15 0.33 -40.33
C ARG A 278 22.45 -1.11 -40.72
N ASP A 279 22.26 -2.05 -39.80
CA ASP A 279 22.55 -3.46 -40.04
C ASP A 279 21.53 -4.09 -41.01
N SER A 280 20.30 -3.57 -41.02
CA SER A 280 19.25 -3.97 -41.97
C SER A 280 19.51 -3.53 -43.42
N GLU A 281 20.26 -2.45 -43.63
CA GLU A 281 20.53 -1.84 -44.95
C GLU A 281 21.83 -2.38 -45.61
N GLU A 282 22.60 -3.24 -44.93
CA GLU A 282 23.79 -3.91 -45.47
C GLU A 282 23.52 -5.27 -46.15
N TYR A 283 22.25 -5.64 -46.41
CA TYR A 283 21.86 -6.86 -47.15
C TYR A 283 21.09 -6.59 -48.45
#